data_AF-A0A852W800-F1
#
_entry.id   AF-A0A852W800-F1
#
_cell.length_a   1.000
_cell.length_b   1.000
_cell.length_c   1.000
_cell.angle_alpha   90.00
_cell.angle_beta   90.00
_cell.angle_gamma   90.00
#
_symmetry.space_group_name_H-M   'P 1'
#
loop_
_entity.id
_entity.type
_entity.pdbx_description
1 polymer ?
#
loop_
_entity_poly.entity_id
_entity_poly.type
_entity_poly.pdbx_seq_one_letter_code
_entity_poly.pdbx_strand_id
1 'polypeptide(L)' 'MPRLGEPADISALVLFLASPAASFVTGSEYVSDGGLLLGPALR' A
#
# COMPACT_ATOMS: atom_id res chain seq x y z
N MET A 1 7.93 -8.90 3.50
CA MET A 1 7.34 -10.26 3.59
C MET A 1 7.71 -10.99 2.31
N PRO A 2 8.47 -12.10 2.34
CA PRO A 2 8.98 -12.72 1.11
C PRO A 2 7.88 -13.55 0.43
N ARG A 3 6.94 -12.88 -0.23
CA ARG A 3 5.91 -13.49 -1.08
C ARG A 3 5.53 -12.56 -2.22
N LEU A 4 4.95 -13.12 -3.27
CA LEU A 4 4.26 -12.32 -4.28
C LEU A 4 3.03 -11.65 -3.68
N GLY A 5 2.75 -10.45 -4.16
CA GLY A 5 1.51 -9.75 -3.85
C GLY A 5 0.33 -10.40 -4.54
N GLU A 6 -0.81 -10.42 -3.87
CA GLU A 6 -2.09 -10.88 -4.38
C GLU A 6 -3.00 -9.67 -4.63
N PRO A 7 -4.03 -9.77 -5.49
CA PRO A 7 -4.96 -8.67 -5.75
C PRO A 7 -5.59 -8.08 -4.47
N ALA A 8 -5.79 -8.91 -3.46
CA ALA A 8 -6.33 -8.51 -2.15
C ALA A 8 -5.41 -7.54 -1.38
N ASP A 9 -4.09 -7.59 -1.61
CA ASP A 9 -3.12 -6.71 -0.95
C ASP A 9 -3.18 -5.26 -1.47
N ILE A 10 -3.76 -5.06 -2.66
CA ILE A 10 -3.95 -3.74 -3.27
C ILE A 10 -5.39 -3.26 -3.06
N SER A 11 -6.38 -4.15 -3.21
CA SER A 11 -7.79 -3.77 -3.15
C SER A 11 -8.20 -3.19 -1.80
N ALA A 12 -7.62 -3.66 -0.69
CA ALA A 12 -7.88 -3.11 0.64
C ALA A 12 -7.45 -1.63 0.75
N LEU A 13 -6.26 -1.28 0.23
CA LEU A 13 -5.78 0.10 0.17
C LEU A 13 -6.68 0.96 -0.73
N VAL A 14 -7.07 0.44 -1.89
CA VAL A 14 -7.97 1.14 -2.82
C VAL A 14 -9.32 1.42 -2.17
N LEU A 15 -9.92 0.42 -1.49
CA LEU A 15 -11.19 0.58 -0.79
C LEU A 15 -11.10 1.63 0.34
N PHE A 16 -10.00 1.66 1.08
CA PHE A 16 -9.77 2.70 2.07
C PHE A 16 -9.71 4.09 1.41
N LEU A 17 -8.92 4.25 0.36
CA LEU A 17 -8.77 5.52 -0.37
C LEU A 17 -10.06 6.00 -1.03
N ALA A 18 -10.92 5.08 -1.45
CA ALA A 18 -12.24 5.37 -2.01
C ALA A 18 -13.31 5.69 -0.94
N SER A 19 -13.01 5.45 0.35
CA SER A 19 -13.97 5.64 1.44
C SER A 19 -13.98 7.07 1.99
N PRO A 20 -15.03 7.47 2.73
CA PRO A 20 -15.07 8.77 3.42
C PRO A 20 -13.93 8.96 4.44
N ALA A 21 -13.30 7.88 4.90
CA ALA A 21 -12.18 7.96 5.84
C ALA A 21 -10.93 8.62 5.24
N ALA A 22 -10.82 8.63 3.90
CA ALA A 22 -9.73 9.26 3.17
C ALA A 22 -10.08 10.67 2.66
N SER A 23 -11.09 11.34 3.22
CA SER A 23 -11.64 12.61 2.69
C SER A 23 -10.64 13.77 2.58
N PHE A 24 -9.53 13.71 3.32
CA PHE A 24 -8.46 14.71 3.27
C PHE A 24 -7.18 14.21 2.59
N VAL A 25 -7.20 13.00 2.04
CA VAL A 25 -6.09 12.42 1.31
C VAL A 25 -6.15 12.87 -0.15
N THR A 26 -5.10 13.55 -0.61
CA THR A 26 -4.95 13.95 -2.01
C THR A 26 -3.47 14.19 -2.35
N GLY A 27 -3.13 14.21 -3.64
CA GLY A 27 -1.79 14.55 -4.15
C GLY A 27 -0.66 13.64 -3.68
N SER A 28 -0.98 12.43 -3.22
CA SER A 28 -0.04 11.51 -2.57
C SER A 28 0.10 10.20 -3.35
N GLU A 29 1.29 9.59 -3.29
CA GLU A 29 1.57 8.25 -3.82
C GLU A 29 1.64 7.24 -2.66
N TYR A 30 1.07 6.05 -2.89
CA TYR A 30 1.07 4.96 -1.91
C TYR A 30 1.72 3.72 -2.51
N VAL A 31 2.83 3.28 -1.92
CA VAL A 31 3.57 2.08 -2.35
C VAL A 31 3.11 0.87 -1.53
N SER A 32 2.58 -0.16 -2.20
CA SER A 32 2.21 -1.44 -1.60
C SER A 32 2.95 -2.57 -2.32
N ASP A 33 4.21 -2.80 -1.95
CA ASP A 33 5.15 -3.68 -2.66
C ASP A 33 5.75 -4.78 -1.75
N GLY A 34 5.17 -5.00 -0.56
CA GLY A 34 5.68 -5.96 0.41
C GLY A 34 7.02 -5.58 1.05
N GLY A 35 7.47 -4.33 0.88
CA GLY A 35 8.72 -3.78 1.38
C GLY A 35 9.89 -3.89 0.41
N LEU A 36 9.63 -4.03 -0.90
CA LEU A 36 10.68 -4.17 -1.91
C LEU A 36 11.53 -2.90 -2.06
N LEU A 37 10.88 -1.73 -2.12
CA LEU A 37 11.53 -0.43 -2.26
C LEU A 37 12.11 0.10 -0.94
N LEU A 38 11.82 -0.54 0.18
CA LEU A 38 12.40 -0.20 1.50
C LEU A 38 13.91 -0.49 1.58
N GLY A 39 14.46 -1.30 0.66
CA GLY A 39 15.88 -1.65 0.66
C GLY A 39 16.29 -2.49 1.88
N PRO A 40 17.58 -2.54 2.25
CA PRO A 40 18.11 -3.37 3.36
C PRO A 40 17.75 -2.83 4.76
N ALA A 41 16.50 -2.40 4.97
CA ALA A 41 15.96 -1.92 6.25
C ALA A 41 15.79 -3.04 7.29
N LEU A 42 16.01 -4.31 6.91
CA LEU A 42 16.05 -5.45 7.83
C LEU A 42 17.52 -5.80 8.10
N ARG A 43 17.99 -5.44 9.29
CA ARG A 43 19.12 -6.12 9.94
C ARG A 43 18.64 -7.45 10.50
#